data_AF-A0AA37NBP5-F1
#
_entry.id   AF-A0AA37NBP5-F1
#
_cell.length_a   1.000
_cell.length_b   1.000
_cell.length_c   1.000
_cell.angle_alpha   90.00
_cell.angle_beta   90.00
_cell.angle_gamma   90.00
#
_symmetry.space_group_name_H-M   'P 1'
#
loop_
_entity.id
_entity.type
_entity.pdbx_description
1 polymer ?
#
loop_
_entity_poly.entity_id
_entity_poly.type
_entity_poly.pdbx_seq_one_letter_code
_entity_poly.pdbx_strand_id
1 'polypeptide(L)' 'MMYALEHLTRQGPEHQWKQYAVCANKDLLERIRHSQPRPEEWRVRLSVQQRKEEAA' A
#
# COMPACT_ATOMS: atom_id res chain seq x y z
N MET A 1 0.37 -10.56 10.13
CA MET A 1 -0.04 -10.35 8.73
C MET A 1 0.26 -8.90 8.39
N MET A 2 1.01 -8.60 7.33
CA MET A 2 1.29 -7.21 6.96
C MET A 2 0.29 -6.71 5.94
N TYR A 3 0.04 -5.41 5.98
CA TYR A 3 -0.81 -4.68 5.07
C TYR A 3 0.04 -3.62 4.40
N ALA A 4 -0.17 -3.41 3.11
CA ALA A 4 0.44 -2.36 2.33
C ALA A 4 -0.63 -1.33 1.98
N LEU A 5 -0.30 -0.06 2.19
CA LEU A 5 -1.06 1.05 1.64
C LEU A 5 -0.47 1.38 0.27
N GLU A 6 -1.28 1.20 -0.76
CA GLU A 6 -0.95 1.52 -2.13
C GLU A 6 -1.71 2.77 -2.57
N HIS A 7 -1.03 3.63 -3.32
CA HIS A 7 -1.61 4.80 -3.95
C HIS A 7 -1.60 4.63 -5.48
N LEU A 8 -2.72 4.95 -6.12
CA LEU A 8 -2.86 4.93 -7.56
C LEU A 8 -2.11 6.14 -8.13
N THR A 9 -0.95 5.88 -8.70
CA THR A 9 -0.19 6.89 -9.42
C THR A 9 -0.47 6.75 -10.90
N ARG A 10 -0.85 7.84 -11.57
CA ARG A 10 -0.75 7.91 -13.03
C ARG A 10 0.69 8.22 -13.37
N GLN A 11 1.45 7.21 -13.77
CA GLN A 11 2.77 7.40 -14.35
C GLN A 11 2.68 7.08 -15.84
N GLY A 12 2.49 8.12 -16.65
CA GLY A 12 2.36 7.98 -18.10
C GLY A 12 0.96 7.49 -18.53
N PRO A 13 0.86 6.71 -19.63
CA PRO A 13 -0.42 6.22 -20.14
C PRO A 13 -1.07 5.14 -19.26
N GLU A 14 -0.36 4.63 -18.25
CA GLU A 14 -0.82 3.54 -17.40
C GLU A 14 -1.02 3.99 -15.94
N HIS A 15 -2.05 3.42 -15.31
CA HIS A 15 -2.32 3.56 -13.89
C HIS A 15 -1.57 2.48 -13.12
N GLN A 16 -0.59 2.88 -12.32
CA GLN A 16 0.18 1.96 -11.48
C GLN A 16 -0.07 2.22 -10.00
N TRP A 17 -0.34 1.15 -9.26
CA TRP A 17 -0.43 1.18 -7.81
C TRP A 17 0.99 1.15 -7.22
N LYS A 18 1.36 2.23 -6.52
CA LYS A 18 2.66 2.36 -5.87
C LYS A 18 2.50 2.13 -4.37
N GLN A 19 3.33 1.25 -3.83
CA GLN A 19 3.35 0.98 -2.39
C GLN A 19 3.95 2.19 -1.65
N TYR A 20 3.16 2.77 -0.75
CA TYR A 20 3.54 3.97 -0.01
C TYR A 20 3.98 3.65 1.42
N ALA A 21 3.29 2.70 2.07
CA ALA A 21 3.63 2.24 3.40
C ALA A 21 3.29 0.75 3.58
N VAL A 22 3.99 0.08 4.49
CA VAL A 22 3.66 -1.29 4.93
C VAL A 22 3.60 -1.31 6.45
N CYS A 23 2.52 -1.85 7.00
CA CYS A 23 2.34 -1.96 8.43
C CYS A 23 1.59 -3.24 8.80
N ALA A 24 1.86 -3.81 9.98
CA ALA A 24 1.09 -4.90 10.54
C ALA A 24 -0.32 -4.46 11.02
N ASN A 25 -0.53 -3.15 11.18
CA ASN A 25 -1.80 -2.58 11.67
C ASN A 25 -2.65 -2.07 10.49
N LYS A 26 -3.67 -2.86 10.11
CA LYS A 26 -4.63 -2.50 9.05
C LYS A 26 -5.41 -1.23 9.38
N ASP A 27 -5.84 -1.08 10.62
CA ASP A 27 -6.70 0.02 11.07
C ASP A 27 -6.00 1.37 10.91
N LEU A 28 -4.69 1.39 11.21
CA LEU A 28 -3.84 2.54 10.96
C LEU A 28 -3.80 2.91 9.47
N LEU A 29 -3.62 1.93 8.57
CA LEU A 29 -3.59 2.19 7.13
C LEU A 29 -4.94 2.64 6.59
N GLU A 30 -6.04 2.12 7.13
CA GLU A 30 -7.40 2.57 6.77
C GLU A 30 -7.65 4.01 7.24
N ARG A 31 -7.23 4.37 8.46
CA ARG A 31 -7.27 5.78 8.93
C ARG A 31 -6.47 6.70 8.03
N ILE A 32 -5.26 6.28 7.64
CA ILE A 32 -4.44 7.06 6.70
C ILE A 32 -5.19 7.20 5.38
N ARG A 33 -5.67 6.10 4.77
CA ARG A 33 -6.47 6.11 3.54
C ARG A 33 -7.64 7.08 3.59
N HIS A 34 -8.42 7.07 4.68
CA HIS A 34 -9.55 7.98 4.87
C HIS A 34 -9.15 9.45 5.05
N SER A 35 -7.93 9.70 5.53
CA SER A 35 -7.40 11.06 5.73
C SER A 35 -6.69 11.62 4.49
N GLN A 36 -6.47 10.80 3.46
CA GLN A 36 -5.83 11.24 2.22
C GLN A 36 -6.83 11.94 1.28
N PRO A 37 -6.36 12.91 0.47
CA PRO A 37 -7.17 13.46 -0.61
C PRO A 37 -7.48 12.34 -1.61
N ARG A 38 -8.78 12.17 -1.92
CA ARG A 38 -9.33 11.16 -2.84
C ARG A 38 -9.10 9.72 -2.38
N PRO A 39 -9.85 9.23 -1.38
CA PRO A 39 -9.71 7.86 -0.85
C PRO A 39 -9.98 6.74 -1.89
N GLU A 40 -10.54 7.08 -3.05
CA GLU A 40 -10.67 6.22 -4.22
C GLU A 40 -9.32 5.86 -4.88
N GLU A 41 -8.32 6.75 -4.79
CA GLU A 41 -6.97 6.54 -5.31
C GLU A 41 -6.09 5.76 -4.31
N TRP A 42 -6.62 5.36 -3.15
CA TRP A 42 -5.89 4.67 -2.10
C TRP A 42 -6.53 3.31 -1.80
N ARG A 43 -5.71 2.27 -1.71
CA ARG A 43 -6.16 0.94 -1.32
C ARG A 43 -5.23 0.32 -0.28
N VAL A 44 -5.82 -0.39 0.67
CA VAL A 44 -5.08 -1.22 1.62
C VAL A 44 -5.13 -2.65 1.12
N ARG A 45 -3.98 -3.23 0.80
CA ARG A 45 -3.85 -4.63 0.42
C ARG A 45 -3.12 -5.42 1.48
N LEU A 46 -3.34 -6.73 1.48
CA LEU A 46 -2.48 -7.65 2.21
C LEU A 46 -1.10 -7.67 1.55
N SER A 47 -0.10 -7.22 2.31
CA SER A 47 1.29 -7.35 1.90
C SER A 47 1.76 -8.71 2.37
N VAL A 48 1.86 -9.64 1.43
CA VAL A 48 2.74 -10.79 1.62
C VAL A 48 4.16 -10.25 1.49
N GLN A 49 4.75 -9.79 2.59
CA GLN A 49 6.20 -9.82 2.66
C GLN A 49 6.58 -11.29 2.45
N GLN A 50 6.88 -11.66 1.21
CA GLN A 50 7.82 -12.74 0.98
C GLN A 50 9.03 -12.28 1.78
N ARG A 51 9.35 -12.97 2.87
CA ARG A 51 10.67 -12.82 3.46
C ARG A 51 11.61 -12.97 2.28
N LYS A 52 12.25 -11.88 1.84
CA LYS A 52 13.55 -12.00 1.20
C LYS A 52 14.40 -12.55 2.33
N GLU A 53 14.38 -13.86 2.49
CA GLU A 53 15.44 -14.57 3.16
C GLU A 53 16.65 -14.27 2.26
N GLU A 54 17.45 -13.31 2.71
CA GLU A 54 18.81 -13.10 2.25
C GLU A 54 19.49 -14.47 2.31
N ALA A 55 19.58 -15.14 1.17
CA ALA A 55 20.52 -16.23 0.99
C ALA A 55 21.86 -15.56 0.66
N ALA A 56 22.67 -15.42 1.70
CA ALA A 56 24.10 -15.12 1.63
C ALA A 56 24.87 -16.22 0.89
#